data_AF-A0A535I8A1-F1
#
_entry.id   AF-A0A535I8A1-F1
#
_cell.length_a   1.000
_cell.length_b   1.000
_cell.length_c   1.000
_cell.angle_alpha   90.00
_cell.angle_beta   90.00
_cell.angle_gamma   90.00
#
_symmetry.space_group_name_H-M   'P 1'
#
loop_
_entity.id
_entity.type
_entity.pdbx_description
1 polymer ?
#
loop_
_entity_poly.entity_id
_entity_poly.type
_entity_poly.pdbx_seq_one_letter_code
_entity_poly.pdbx_strand_id
1 'polypeptide(L)'
;MAALIVTGWAAAQSGHLGSRLTMDAHFDSRRFPVAAVDYLEKSNLPKVVIGPDYWGGYLIYRVYPKGLVAVDDRHDLYGEQFLKSYLKLMLVEPGWDEVLREHDIPCVMAPKGSAVNNILALQPAWTEVYRDEVAVVFVRSP
;
A
#
# COMPACT_ATOMS: atom_id res chain seq x y z
N MET A 1 -1.05 -30.74 -27.02
CA MET A 1 0.34 -30.37 -26.67
C MET A 1 0.79 -29.02 -27.25
N ALA A 2 -0.12 -28.07 -27.54
CA ALA A 2 0.21 -26.70 -27.95
C ALA A 2 -0.42 -25.61 -27.05
N ALA A 3 -1.48 -25.96 -26.30
CA ALA A 3 -2.15 -25.03 -25.39
C ALA A 3 -1.39 -24.77 -24.07
N LEU A 4 -0.45 -25.66 -23.68
CA LEU A 4 0.29 -25.53 -22.41
C LEU A 4 1.51 -24.59 -22.48
N ILE A 5 1.97 -24.23 -23.68
CA ILE A 5 3.16 -23.37 -23.85
C ILE A 5 2.77 -21.88 -23.79
N VAL A 6 1.56 -21.52 -24.23
CA VAL A 6 1.09 -20.13 -24.29
C VAL A 6 0.77 -19.57 -22.90
N THR A 7 0.26 -20.40 -21.99
CA THR A 7 -0.07 -19.99 -20.62
C THR A 7 1.17 -19.69 -19.77
N GLY A 8 2.27 -20.44 -19.97
CA GLY A 8 3.53 -20.20 -19.26
C GLY A 8 4.25 -18.92 -19.67
N TRP A 9 4.16 -18.53 -20.95
CA TRP A 9 4.85 -17.34 -21.47
C TRP A 9 4.21 -16.02 -21.04
N ALA A 10 2.87 -15.95 -21.00
CA ALA A 10 2.16 -14.75 -20.52
C ALA A 10 2.39 -14.51 -19.02
N ALA A 11 2.48 -15.57 -18.20
CA ALA A 11 2.79 -15.47 -16.78
C ALA A 11 4.22 -14.98 -16.53
N ALA A 12 5.19 -15.34 -17.39
CA ALA A 12 6.58 -14.91 -17.29
C ALA A 12 6.84 -13.47 -17.79
N GLN A 13 5.87 -12.85 -18.48
CA GLN A 13 5.97 -11.48 -19.03
C GLN A 13 4.90 -10.54 -18.47
N SER A 14 4.40 -10.78 -17.25
CA SER A 14 3.41 -9.91 -16.61
C SER A 14 2.15 -9.68 -17.48
N GLY A 15 1.70 -10.67 -18.24
CA GLY A 15 0.51 -10.58 -19.09
C GLY A 15 0.73 -10.01 -20.49
N HIS A 16 1.99 -9.79 -20.90
CA HIS A 16 2.31 -9.42 -22.27
C HIS A 16 2.40 -10.65 -23.20
N LEU A 17 1.78 -10.55 -24.37
CA LEU A 17 2.00 -11.46 -25.50
C LEU A 17 2.57 -10.64 -26.67
N GLY A 18 3.90 -10.64 -26.81
CA GLY A 18 4.60 -9.72 -27.73
C GLY A 18 4.54 -8.28 -27.22
N SER A 19 4.12 -7.32 -28.06
CA SER A 19 3.99 -5.90 -27.67
C SER A 19 2.61 -5.54 -27.12
N ARG A 20 1.69 -6.51 -26.98
CA ARG A 20 0.32 -6.28 -26.50
C ARG A 20 0.21 -6.70 -25.04
N LEU A 21 -0.24 -5.76 -24.20
CA LEU A 21 -0.72 -6.09 -22.86
C LEU A 21 -2.06 -6.81 -23.04
N THR A 22 -2.08 -8.12 -22.77
CA THR A 22 -3.27 -8.96 -22.96
C THR A 22 -4.07 -9.16 -21.67
N MET A 23 -3.47 -8.84 -20.53
CA MET A 23 -4.11 -8.85 -19.22
C MET A 23 -3.81 -7.53 -18.55
N ASP A 24 -4.79 -6.64 -18.50
CA ASP A 24 -4.74 -5.42 -17.70
C ASP A 24 -5.50 -5.66 -16.39
N ALA A 25 -4.85 -5.41 -15.26
CA ALA A 25 -5.48 -5.54 -13.96
C ALA A 25 -6.32 -4.27 -13.70
N HIS A 26 -7.63 -4.35 -13.94
CA HIS A 26 -8.53 -3.24 -13.66
C HIS A 26 -8.92 -3.20 -12.18
N PHE A 27 -8.50 -2.13 -11.49
CA PHE A 27 -8.89 -1.83 -10.12
C PHE A 27 -9.91 -0.68 -10.09
N ASP A 28 -11.04 -0.84 -9.42
CA ASP A 28 -12.03 0.24 -9.27
C ASP A 28 -11.42 1.37 -8.43
N SER A 29 -11.25 2.55 -9.06
CA SER A 29 -10.63 3.72 -8.45
C SER A 29 -11.46 4.34 -7.32
N ARG A 30 -12.68 3.84 -7.07
CA ARG A 30 -13.49 4.19 -5.88
C ARG A 30 -13.23 3.27 -4.69
N ARG A 31 -12.57 2.13 -4.91
CA ARG A 31 -12.26 1.12 -3.88
C ARG A 31 -10.78 1.03 -3.57
N PHE A 32 -9.93 1.28 -4.56
CA PHE A 32 -8.49 1.23 -4.44
C PHE A 32 -7.88 2.62 -4.61
N PRO A 33 -6.72 2.89 -3.97
CA PRO A 33 -6.09 4.20 -3.98
C PRO A 33 -5.31 4.42 -5.29
N VAL A 34 -6.00 4.36 -6.43
CA VAL A 34 -5.38 4.42 -7.77
C VAL A 34 -4.63 5.73 -7.97
N ALA A 35 -5.31 6.86 -7.80
CA ALA A 35 -4.70 8.16 -8.00
C ALA A 35 -3.62 8.49 -6.94
N ALA A 36 -3.78 8.05 -5.69
CA ALA A 36 -2.77 8.21 -4.66
C ALA A 36 -1.48 7.44 -4.98
N VAL A 37 -1.59 6.22 -5.50
CA VAL A 37 -0.42 5.43 -5.93
C VAL A 37 0.22 6.05 -7.19
N ASP A 38 -0.59 6.51 -8.16
CA ASP A 38 -0.07 7.22 -9.33
C ASP A 38 0.74 8.47 -8.92
N TYR A 39 0.30 9.17 -7.88
CA TYR A 39 1.02 10.30 -7.31
C TYR A 39 2.34 9.86 -6.66
N LEU A 40 2.31 8.83 -5.82
CA LEU A 40 3.50 8.28 -5.17
C LEU A 40 4.57 7.84 -6.17
N GLU A 41 4.19 7.12 -7.24
CA GLU A 41 5.11 6.63 -8.26
C GLU A 41 5.83 7.74 -9.04
N LYS A 42 5.19 8.91 -9.17
CA LYS A 42 5.76 10.10 -9.83
C LYS A 42 6.58 10.98 -8.89
N SER A 43 6.51 10.73 -7.58
CA SER A 43 7.14 11.53 -6.55
C SER A 43 8.50 10.93 -6.12
N ASN A 44 9.32 11.74 -5.45
CA ASN A 44 10.54 11.27 -4.77
C ASN A 44 10.27 10.84 -3.32
N LEU A 45 9.03 10.46 -2.99
CA LEU A 45 8.62 10.14 -1.63
C LEU A 45 9.10 8.74 -1.20
N PRO A 46 9.16 8.49 0.12
CA PRO A 46 9.52 7.18 0.65
C PRO A 46 8.59 6.08 0.11
N LYS A 47 9.19 4.95 -0.27
CA LYS A 47 8.49 3.88 -0.99
C LYS A 47 8.08 2.71 -0.10
N VAL A 48 8.25 2.84 1.22
CA VAL A 48 7.73 1.89 2.22
C VAL A 48 6.41 2.44 2.73
N VAL A 49 5.31 1.78 2.36
CA VAL A 49 3.96 2.22 2.69
C VAL A 49 3.33 1.25 3.67
N ILE A 50 2.77 1.77 4.77
CA ILE A 50 1.76 1.05 5.55
C ILE A 50 0.37 1.60 5.21
N GLY A 51 -0.58 0.69 5.07
CA GLY A 51 -1.98 1.02 4.81
C GLY A 51 -2.86 -0.12 5.26
N PRO A 52 -4.18 -0.06 5.03
CA PRO A 52 -5.05 -1.18 5.29
C PRO A 52 -4.60 -2.41 4.51
N ASP A 53 -4.52 -3.54 5.20
CA ASP A 53 -4.19 -4.88 4.71
C ASP A 53 -4.96 -5.30 3.45
N TYR A 54 -6.23 -4.95 3.34
CA TYR A 54 -7.04 -5.22 2.15
C TYR A 54 -6.62 -4.43 0.89
N TRP A 55 -5.79 -3.39 1.03
CA TRP A 55 -5.09 -2.76 -0.09
C TRP A 55 -3.73 -3.40 -0.37
N GLY A 56 -3.21 -4.25 0.52
CA GLY A 56 -1.85 -4.76 0.48
C GLY A 56 -1.49 -5.44 -0.84
N GLY A 57 -2.30 -6.39 -1.31
CA GLY A 57 -2.07 -7.06 -2.60
C GLY A 57 -2.06 -6.08 -3.79
N TYR A 58 -2.94 -5.08 -3.78
CA TYR A 58 -2.98 -4.03 -4.80
C TYR A 58 -1.72 -3.14 -4.73
N LEU A 59 -1.31 -2.73 -3.53
CA LEU A 59 -0.11 -1.92 -3.34
C LEU A 59 1.14 -2.69 -3.78
N ILE A 60 1.28 -3.96 -3.40
CA ILE A 60 2.38 -4.83 -3.83
C ILE A 60 2.43 -4.91 -5.35
N TYR A 61 1.30 -5.17 -6.00
CA TYR A 61 1.21 -5.21 -7.47
C TYR A 61 1.70 -3.91 -8.13
N ARG A 62 1.35 -2.76 -7.56
CA ARG A 62 1.68 -1.45 -8.14
C ARG A 62 3.11 -1.00 -7.85
N VAL A 63 3.58 -1.11 -6.61
CA VAL A 63 4.83 -0.44 -6.20
C VAL A 63 6.06 -1.35 -6.24
N TYR A 64 5.91 -2.67 -6.19
CA TYR A 64 7.05 -3.59 -6.22
C TYR A 64 7.70 -3.61 -7.62
N PRO A 65 9.04 -3.72 -7.75
CA PRO A 65 10.07 -3.82 -6.70
C PRO A 65 10.58 -2.45 -6.21
N LYS A 66 10.04 -1.34 -6.72
CA LYS A 66 10.55 0.00 -6.40
C LYS A 66 10.19 0.42 -4.98
N GLY A 67 9.09 -0.09 -4.43
CA GLY A 67 8.62 0.13 -3.07
C GLY A 67 8.27 -1.17 -2.35
N LEU A 68 8.04 -1.04 -1.05
CA LEU A 68 7.67 -2.12 -0.15
C LEU A 68 6.35 -1.77 0.54
N VAL A 69 5.60 -2.80 0.88
CA VAL A 69 4.34 -2.69 1.62
C VAL A 69 4.54 -3.39 2.96
N ALA A 70 4.23 -2.72 4.06
CA ALA A 70 4.50 -3.23 5.40
C ALA A 70 3.61 -4.43 5.79
N VAL A 71 2.38 -4.49 5.25
CA VAL A 71 1.39 -5.52 5.56
C VAL A 71 0.41 -5.72 4.41
N ASP A 72 -0.06 -6.95 4.25
CA ASP A 72 -1.20 -7.31 3.41
C ASP A 72 -2.12 -8.31 4.13
N ASP A 73 -3.13 -8.80 3.43
CA ASP A 73 -4.17 -9.69 3.95
C ASP A 73 -3.70 -11.14 4.22
N ARG A 74 -2.42 -11.46 3.99
CA ARG A 74 -1.81 -12.78 4.30
C ARG A 74 -1.32 -12.82 5.74
N HIS A 75 -2.23 -12.64 6.68
CA HIS A 75 -1.93 -12.44 8.10
C HIS A 75 -1.06 -13.54 8.74
N ASP A 76 -1.15 -14.78 8.25
CA ASP A 76 -0.34 -15.92 8.70
C ASP A 76 1.18 -15.71 8.53
N LEU A 77 1.60 -14.74 7.70
CA LEU A 77 3.00 -14.45 7.40
C LEU A 77 3.68 -13.43 8.33
N TYR A 78 2.91 -12.68 9.14
CA TYR A 78 3.44 -11.52 9.87
C TYR A 78 3.64 -11.74 11.37
N GLY A 79 3.01 -12.79 11.93
CA GLY A 79 3.06 -13.10 13.35
C GLY A 79 2.16 -12.21 14.21
N GLU A 80 1.77 -12.75 15.38
CA GLU A 80 0.76 -12.15 16.25
C GLU A 80 1.14 -10.76 16.76
N GLN A 81 2.41 -10.57 17.17
CA GLN A 81 2.85 -9.31 17.77
C GLN A 81 2.75 -8.13 16.80
N PHE A 82 3.22 -8.32 15.56
CA PHE A 82 3.14 -7.29 14.53
C PHE A 82 1.69 -6.95 14.19
N LEU A 83 0.84 -7.96 13.98
CA LEU A 83 -0.57 -7.75 13.63
C LEU A 83 -1.32 -7.00 14.73
N LYS A 84 -1.04 -7.28 16.01
CA LYS A 84 -1.61 -6.50 17.12
C LYS A 84 -1.21 -5.03 17.06
N SER A 85 0.08 -4.73 16.86
CA SER A 85 0.54 -3.35 16.76
C SER A 85 0.00 -2.63 15.51
N TYR A 86 -0.13 -3.34 14.39
CA TYR A 86 -0.80 -2.84 13.18
C TYR A 86 -2.28 -2.54 13.42
N LEU A 87 -3.01 -3.40 14.12
CA LEU A 87 -4.42 -3.15 14.45
C LEU A 87 -4.58 -1.94 15.38
N LYS A 88 -3.71 -1.80 16.39
CA LYS A 88 -3.67 -0.58 17.22
C LYS A 88 -3.49 0.68 16.40
N LEU A 89 -2.62 0.67 15.38
CA LEU A 89 -2.45 1.79 14.46
C LEU A 89 -3.76 2.11 13.71
N MET A 90 -4.39 1.10 13.11
CA MET A 90 -5.59 1.29 12.29
C MET A 90 -6.79 1.78 13.11
N LEU A 91 -6.87 1.35 14.37
CA LEU A 91 -7.94 1.72 15.31
C LEU A 91 -7.60 2.94 16.18
N VAL A 92 -6.35 3.43 16.13
CA VAL A 92 -5.82 4.50 16.99
C VAL A 92 -6.01 4.19 18.49
N GLU A 93 -5.62 2.98 18.88
CA GLU A 93 -5.62 2.55 20.28
C GLU A 93 -4.38 3.06 21.03
N PRO A 94 -4.33 2.97 22.38
CA PRO A 94 -3.10 3.26 23.12
C PRO A 94 -1.89 2.48 22.58
N GLY A 95 -0.81 3.20 22.24
CA GLY A 95 0.38 2.64 21.58
C GLY A 95 0.25 2.51 20.06
N TRP A 96 -0.70 3.20 19.42
CA TRP A 96 -0.91 3.17 17.96
C TRP A 96 0.36 3.50 17.14
N ASP A 97 1.28 4.29 17.67
CA ASP A 97 2.50 4.72 16.98
C ASP A 97 3.64 3.69 17.06
N GLU A 98 3.50 2.64 17.88
CA GLU A 98 4.52 1.59 18.11
C GLU A 98 5.00 1.00 16.78
N VAL A 99 4.08 0.51 15.94
CA VAL A 99 4.43 -0.11 14.65
C VAL A 99 5.11 0.88 13.70
N LEU A 100 4.72 2.15 13.72
CA LEU A 100 5.32 3.17 12.86
C LEU A 100 6.76 3.47 13.27
N ARG A 101 7.05 3.43 14.57
CA ARG A 101 8.36 3.74 15.14
C ARG A 101 9.30 2.53 15.12
N GLU A 102 8.82 1.35 15.50
CA GLU A 102 9.63 0.12 15.56
C GLU A 102 10.10 -0.35 14.18
N HIS A 103 9.28 -0.11 13.15
CA HIS A 103 9.59 -0.50 11.78
C HIS A 103 10.07 0.67 10.91
N ASP A 104 10.34 1.84 11.51
CA ASP A 104 10.75 3.06 10.83
C ASP A 104 9.91 3.38 9.59
N ILE A 105 8.59 3.28 9.73
CA ILE A 105 7.66 3.46 8.61
C ILE A 105 7.66 4.94 8.22
N PRO A 106 8.01 5.27 6.96
CA PRO A 106 8.15 6.64 6.52
C PRO A 106 6.90 7.17 5.79
N CYS A 107 6.00 6.30 5.35
CA CYS A 107 4.79 6.67 4.59
C CYS A 107 3.58 5.86 5.07
N VAL A 108 2.48 6.56 5.34
CA VAL A 108 1.18 5.98 5.67
C VAL A 108 0.18 6.37 4.58
N MET A 109 -0.51 5.38 4.00
CA MET A 109 -1.60 5.58 3.07
C MET A 109 -2.86 4.92 3.63
N ALA A 110 -3.88 5.70 3.94
CA ALA A 110 -5.10 5.18 4.55
C ALA A 110 -6.38 5.79 3.96
N PRO A 111 -7.53 5.12 4.10
CA PRO A 111 -8.80 5.62 3.57
C PRO A 111 -9.16 7.00 4.08
N LYS A 112 -9.73 7.84 3.21
CA LYS A 112 -10.28 9.14 3.60
C LYS A 112 -11.21 8.96 4.81
N GLY A 113 -10.99 9.78 5.85
CA GLY A 113 -11.79 9.74 7.08
C GLY A 113 -11.44 8.63 8.07
N SER A 114 -10.41 7.82 7.81
CA SER A 114 -9.91 6.84 8.77
C SER A 114 -9.40 7.50 10.06
N ALA A 115 -9.47 6.76 11.18
CA ALA A 115 -8.96 7.23 12.46
C ALA A 115 -7.46 7.57 12.38
N VAL A 116 -6.67 6.73 11.70
CA VAL A 116 -5.23 6.97 11.52
C VAL A 116 -4.94 8.30 10.82
N ASN A 117 -5.73 8.68 9.80
CA ASN A 117 -5.54 9.98 9.13
C ASN A 117 -5.83 11.16 10.07
N ASN A 118 -6.85 11.03 10.92
CA ASN A 118 -7.19 12.08 11.88
C ASN A 118 -6.10 12.29 12.92
N ILE A 119 -5.52 11.20 13.46
CA ILE A 119 -4.45 11.33 14.45
C ILE A 119 -3.15 11.85 13.81
N LEU A 120 -2.80 11.39 12.60
CA LEU A 120 -1.58 11.84 11.90
C LEU A 120 -1.64 13.33 11.54
N ALA A 121 -2.80 13.87 11.19
CA ALA A 121 -2.98 15.30 10.95
C ALA A 121 -2.70 16.18 12.18
N LEU A 122 -2.73 15.60 13.38
CA LEU A 122 -2.43 16.29 14.65
C LEU A 122 -0.96 16.11 15.07
N GLN A 123 -0.17 15.30 14.36
CA GLN A 123 1.21 15.04 14.70
C GLN A 123 2.16 15.94 13.90
N PRO A 124 3.00 16.77 14.55
CA PRO A 124 3.98 17.61 13.85
C PRO A 124 5.01 16.81 13.03
N ALA A 125 5.25 15.55 13.41
CA ALA A 125 6.18 14.67 12.73
C ALA A 125 5.66 14.11 11.39
N TRP A 126 4.42 14.42 11.00
CA TRP A 126 3.79 13.90 9.79
C TRP A 126 3.25 15.02 8.93
N THR A 127 3.48 14.93 7.63
CA THR A 127 3.02 15.90 6.62
C THR A 127 2.07 15.21 5.65
N GLU A 128 0.86 15.76 5.49
CA GLU A 128 -0.06 15.32 4.43
C GLU A 128 0.50 15.76 3.07
N VAL A 129 0.74 14.80 2.18
CA VAL A 129 1.30 15.05 0.84
C VAL A 129 0.31 14.76 -0.29
N TYR A 130 -0.79 14.09 0.01
CA TYR A 130 -1.83 13.75 -0.97
C TYR A 130 -3.17 13.49 -0.28
N ARG A 131 -4.26 13.89 -0.95
CA ARG A 131 -5.64 13.60 -0.55
C ARG A 131 -6.56 13.56 -1.76
N ASP A 132 -7.41 12.53 -1.83
CA ASP A 132 -8.57 12.45 -2.72
C ASP A 132 -9.78 11.86 -1.99
N GLU A 133 -10.81 11.45 -2.74
CA GLU A 133 -12.04 10.86 -2.20
C GLU A 133 -11.85 9.45 -1.61
N VAL A 134 -10.75 8.77 -1.92
CA VAL A 134 -10.46 7.39 -1.47
C VAL A 134 -9.38 7.35 -0.41
N ALA A 135 -8.28 8.08 -0.59
CA ALA A 135 -7.09 7.95 0.24
C ALA A 135 -6.48 9.29 0.63
N VAL A 136 -5.77 9.25 1.75
CA VAL A 136 -4.86 10.31 2.21
C VAL A 136 -3.50 9.67 2.42
N VAL A 137 -2.44 10.40 2.06
CA VAL A 137 -1.06 9.98 2.24
C VAL A 137 -0.34 10.96 3.16
N PHE A 138 0.26 10.41 4.21
CA PHE A 138 1.15 11.11 5.11
C PHE A 138 2.56 10.57 4.96
N VAL A 139 3.55 11.47 4.98
CA VAL A 139 4.96 11.11 5.08
C VAL A 139 5.55 11.66 6.36
N ARG A 140 6.49 10.91 6.95
CA ARG A 140 7.23 11.37 8.12
C ARG A 140 8.10 12.54 7.69
N SER A 141 8.00 13.65 8.42
CA SER A 141 8.87 14.81 8.23
C SER A 141 10.32 14.42 8.55
N PRO A 142 11.32 14.99 7.85
CA PRO A 142 12.74 14.79 8.16
C PRO A 142 13.11 15.21 9.59
#